data_AF-A0A2N1PGR2-F1
#
_entry.id   AF-A0A2N1PGR2-F1
#
_cell.length_a   1.000
_cell.length_b   1.000
_cell.length_c   1.000
_cell.angle_alpha   90.00
_cell.angle_beta   90.00
_cell.angle_gamma   90.00
#
_symmetry.space_group_name_H-M   'P 1'
#
loop_
_entity.id
_entity.type
_entity.pdbx_description
1 polymer ?
#
loop_
_entity_poly.entity_id
_entity_poly.type
_entity_poly.pdbx_seq_one_letter_code
_entity_poly.pdbx_strand_id
1 'polypeptide(L)'
;WDIPRFGHMTIIVNEKKKKLSKRDQSIVQFIQQYRELGYLPEALLNFISLLGWSPSINEEILSLEQIIENFDASRLSKAPAMFDVQKLAYINKEYIKKLSHEAFVLLCTPHLAKANIDVSNPEWVSDLCLLLRDRTAFGAQIVQLHDEFFHEGFDIEAEAIEFLKTEPQALNVIKRFKRQLSMSAFDAADIKESIKDVGKYLDVKGKSLFMPCRIATTGMLHGPDLPKSLSLLGKKTVLNRIDKTLEILENMS
;
A
#
# COMPACT_ATOMS: atom_id res chain seq x y z
N TRP A 1 54.89 10.32 -15.76
CA TRP A 1 53.78 9.85 -14.91
C TRP A 1 53.08 8.71 -15.60
N ASP A 2 52.57 7.73 -14.84
CA ASP A 2 51.77 6.64 -15.38
C ASP A 2 50.31 7.07 -15.51
N ILE A 3 49.72 6.76 -16.66
CA ILE A 3 48.34 7.12 -16.97
C ILE A 3 47.41 6.16 -16.19
N PRO A 4 46.42 6.66 -15.42
CA PRO A 4 45.50 5.80 -14.70
C PRO A 4 44.55 5.07 -15.67
N ARG A 5 43.90 4.01 -15.18
CA ARG A 5 42.81 3.36 -15.92
C ARG A 5 41.55 4.22 -15.82
N PHE A 6 40.93 4.50 -16.96
CA PHE A 6 39.68 5.26 -17.04
C PHE A 6 38.49 4.35 -17.33
N GLY A 7 37.37 4.58 -16.63
CA GLY A 7 36.08 3.98 -16.92
C GLY A 7 35.06 5.06 -17.29
N HIS A 8 34.44 4.95 -18.46
CA HIS A 8 33.40 5.87 -18.90
C HIS A 8 32.04 5.19 -18.81
N MET A 9 31.22 5.61 -17.86
CA MET A 9 29.87 5.07 -17.69
C MET A 9 28.89 5.68 -18.69
N THR A 10 27.86 4.92 -19.04
CA THR A 10 26.77 5.41 -19.88
C THR A 10 25.89 6.38 -19.10
N ILE A 11 25.18 7.23 -19.85
CA ILE A 11 24.23 8.17 -19.25
C ILE A 11 22.97 7.45 -18.79
N ILE A 12 22.37 7.97 -17.73
CA ILE A 12 21.02 7.58 -17.30
C ILE A 12 20.00 8.40 -18.10
N VAL A 13 18.96 7.74 -18.59
CA VAL A 13 17.89 8.33 -19.40
C VAL A 13 16.52 8.10 -18.75
N ASN A 14 15.55 8.94 -19.11
CA ASN A 14 14.14 8.75 -18.72
C ASN A 14 13.43 7.76 -19.65
N GLU A 15 12.13 7.51 -19.40
CA GLU A 15 11.28 6.62 -20.21
C GLU A 15 11.24 6.99 -21.70
N LYS A 16 11.43 8.28 -22.02
CA LYS A 16 11.50 8.81 -23.40
C LYS A 16 12.91 8.73 -24.00
N LYS A 17 13.83 8.00 -23.37
CA LYS A 17 15.25 7.87 -23.75
C LYS A 17 16.01 9.21 -23.80
N LYS A 18 15.50 10.26 -23.16
CA LYS A 18 16.19 11.54 -23.04
C LYS A 18 17.09 11.50 -21.81
N LYS A 19 18.27 12.12 -21.90
CA LYS A 19 19.19 12.28 -20.77
C LYS A 19 18.45 12.93 -19.59
N LEU A 20 18.56 12.31 -18.41
CA LEU A 20 18.08 12.95 -17.19
C LEU A 20 18.83 14.26 -16.96
N SER A 21 18.08 15.33 -16.69
CA SER A 21 18.61 16.67 -16.47
C SER A 21 17.78 17.39 -15.44
N LYS A 22 18.34 18.35 -14.70
CA LYS A 22 17.67 19.20 -13.68
C LYS A 22 16.36 19.88 -14.12
N ARG A 23 16.07 19.90 -15.42
CA ARG A 23 14.86 20.47 -16.02
C ARG A 23 13.75 19.44 -16.24
N ASP A 24 14.07 18.14 -16.14
CA ASP A 24 13.12 17.05 -16.25
C ASP A 24 12.31 16.92 -14.94
N GLN A 25 11.13 17.55 -14.91
CA GLN A 25 10.25 17.50 -13.75
C GLN A 25 9.50 16.17 -13.60
N SER A 26 9.67 15.23 -14.54
CA SER A 26 8.95 13.95 -14.49
C SER A 26 9.51 12.96 -13.45
N ILE A 27 10.75 13.17 -12.99
CA ILE A 27 11.44 12.27 -12.06
C ILE A 27 12.12 13.10 -10.96
N VAL A 28 12.09 12.59 -9.74
CA VAL A 28 12.81 13.14 -8.59
C VAL A 28 14.32 13.03 -8.85
N GLN A 29 15.04 14.14 -8.78
CA GLN A 29 16.44 14.17 -9.24
C GLN A 29 17.47 14.21 -8.12
N PHE A 30 17.04 14.61 -6.93
CA PHE A 30 17.92 14.72 -5.77
C PHE A 30 17.71 13.54 -4.84
N ILE A 31 18.81 12.89 -4.45
CA ILE A 31 18.80 11.79 -3.46
C ILE A 31 18.12 12.22 -2.15
N GLN A 32 18.30 13.48 -1.75
CA GLN A 32 17.66 14.05 -0.57
C GLN A 32 16.12 13.96 -0.64
N GLN A 33 15.52 14.18 -1.82
CA GLN A 33 14.07 14.11 -1.98
C GLN A 33 13.56 12.68 -1.84
N TYR A 34 14.32 11.67 -2.29
CA TYR A 34 13.98 10.26 -2.03
C TYR A 34 14.00 9.94 -0.53
N ARG A 35 15.00 10.47 0.20
CA ARG A 35 15.03 10.36 1.66
C ARG A 35 13.82 11.03 2.31
N GLU A 36 13.45 12.22 1.86
CA GLU A 36 12.26 12.96 2.34
C GLU A 36 10.94 12.26 2.02
N LEU A 37 10.90 11.38 1.01
CA LEU A 37 9.76 10.52 0.70
C LEU A 37 9.77 9.20 1.50
N GLY A 38 10.82 8.91 2.26
CA GLY A 38 10.96 7.67 3.03
C GLY A 38 11.40 6.47 2.18
N TYR A 39 12.24 6.68 1.17
CA TYR A 39 13.00 5.60 0.55
C TYR A 39 14.17 5.18 1.44
N LEU A 40 14.44 3.88 1.50
CA LEU A 40 15.53 3.32 2.27
C LEU A 40 16.86 3.51 1.51
N PRO A 41 17.93 3.94 2.20
CA PRO A 41 19.21 4.20 1.54
C PRO A 41 19.79 2.95 0.88
N GLU A 42 19.60 1.77 1.48
CA GLU A 42 20.06 0.49 0.97
C GLU A 42 19.35 0.10 -0.33
N ALA A 43 18.03 0.33 -0.39
CA ALA A 43 17.24 0.08 -1.60
C ALA A 43 17.62 1.03 -2.73
N LEU A 44 17.84 2.30 -2.43
CA LEU A 44 18.26 3.29 -3.41
C LEU A 44 19.66 2.98 -3.94
N LEU A 45 20.57 2.55 -3.06
CA LEU A 45 21.90 2.10 -3.43
C LEU A 45 21.82 0.88 -4.36
N ASN A 46 21.06 -0.15 -3.97
CA ASN A 46 20.83 -1.33 -4.79
C ASN A 46 20.26 -0.97 -6.16
N PHE A 47 19.25 -0.10 -6.23
CA PHE A 47 18.67 0.34 -7.50
C PHE A 47 19.69 1.08 -8.37
N ILE A 48 20.43 2.04 -7.81
CA ILE A 48 21.44 2.82 -8.53
C ILE A 48 22.56 1.91 -9.04
N SER A 49 22.99 0.92 -8.24
CA SER A 49 23.98 -0.07 -8.67
C SER A 49 23.53 -0.85 -9.89
N LEU A 50 22.24 -1.15 -10.04
CA LEU A 50 21.69 -1.83 -11.22
C LEU A 50 21.57 -0.93 -12.46
N LEU A 51 21.77 0.39 -12.35
CA LEU A 51 21.74 1.31 -13.48
C LEU A 51 23.04 1.20 -14.29
N GLY A 52 23.00 0.37 -15.32
CA GLY A 52 24.12 0.17 -16.23
C GLY A 52 25.10 -0.92 -15.77
N TRP A 53 24.74 -1.70 -14.75
CA TRP A 53 25.44 -2.92 -14.35
C TRP A 53 24.43 -4.02 -14.09
N SER A 54 24.80 -5.25 -14.44
CA SER A 54 24.00 -6.43 -14.15
C SER A 54 24.83 -7.44 -13.37
N PRO A 55 24.36 -7.91 -12.20
CA PRO A 55 25.05 -8.96 -11.45
C PRO A 55 25.15 -10.24 -12.28
N SER A 56 26.10 -11.11 -11.93
CA SER A 56 26.24 -12.45 -12.52
C SER A 56 25.13 -13.40 -12.03
N ILE A 57 24.64 -13.15 -10.82
CA ILE A 57 23.50 -13.84 -10.21
C ILE A 57 22.17 -13.28 -10.74
N ASN A 58 21.15 -14.13 -10.82
CA ASN A 58 19.81 -13.76 -11.27
C ASN A 58 18.96 -13.20 -10.11
N GLU A 59 19.50 -12.20 -9.41
CA GLU A 59 18.85 -11.55 -8.25
C GLU A 59 19.00 -10.03 -8.36
N GLU A 60 17.91 -9.31 -8.07
CA GLU A 60 17.87 -7.85 -8.15
C GLU A 60 17.82 -7.17 -6.77
N ILE A 61 17.52 -7.93 -5.71
CA ILE A 61 17.47 -7.43 -4.34
C ILE A 61 18.76 -7.83 -3.63
N LEU A 62 19.75 -6.95 -3.67
CA LEU A 62 21.12 -7.22 -3.24
C LEU A 62 21.54 -6.32 -2.09
N SER A 63 22.07 -6.89 -1.01
CA SER A 63 22.77 -6.12 0.02
C SER A 63 24.05 -5.46 -0.53
N LEU A 64 24.61 -4.52 0.22
CA LEU A 64 25.89 -3.89 -0.15
C LEU A 64 27.01 -4.93 -0.30
N GLU A 65 27.08 -5.90 0.61
CA GLU A 65 28.07 -6.98 0.59
C GLU A 65 27.91 -7.81 -0.68
N GLN A 66 26.69 -8.19 -1.04
CA GLN A 66 26.41 -8.93 -2.27
C GLN A 66 26.79 -8.11 -3.51
N ILE A 67 26.55 -6.79 -3.52
CA ILE A 67 26.97 -5.91 -4.62
C ILE A 67 28.50 -5.92 -4.73
N ILE A 68 29.22 -5.78 -3.62
CA ILE A 68 30.70 -5.78 -3.59
C ILE A 68 31.26 -7.11 -4.10
N GLU A 69 30.72 -8.24 -3.62
CA GLU A 69 31.17 -9.59 -3.99
C GLU A 69 30.93 -9.91 -5.46
N ASN A 70 29.83 -9.41 -6.04
CA ASN A 70 29.44 -9.71 -7.42
C ASN A 70 29.92 -8.65 -8.43
N PHE A 71 30.51 -7.53 -7.97
CA PHE A 71 30.88 -6.44 -8.86
C PHE A 71 31.97 -6.87 -9.85
N ASP A 72 31.64 -6.80 -11.13
CA ASP A 72 32.55 -7.02 -12.24
C ASP A 72 32.38 -5.89 -13.26
N ALA A 73 33.42 -5.08 -13.42
CA ALA A 73 33.45 -3.97 -14.37
C ALA A 73 33.27 -4.42 -15.83
N SER A 74 33.56 -5.68 -16.17
CA SER A 74 33.33 -6.24 -17.51
C SER A 74 31.84 -6.33 -17.86
N ARG A 75 30.96 -6.33 -16.85
CA ARG A 75 29.49 -6.40 -16.97
C ARG A 75 28.81 -5.03 -16.98
N LEU A 76 29.60 -3.94 -17.03
CA LEU A 76 29.05 -2.61 -17.27
C LEU A 76 28.46 -2.52 -18.68
N SER A 77 27.22 -2.06 -18.76
CA SER A 77 26.50 -1.91 -20.02
C SER A 77 27.07 -0.76 -20.85
N LYS A 78 27.16 -0.99 -22.16
CA LYS A 78 27.47 0.05 -23.16
C LYS A 78 26.23 0.85 -23.59
N ALA A 79 25.04 0.39 -23.23
CA ALA A 79 23.78 1.09 -23.50
C ALA A 79 23.40 2.04 -22.35
N PRO A 80 22.70 3.15 -22.64
CA PRO A 80 22.12 4.01 -21.61
C PRO A 80 21.18 3.23 -20.67
N ALA A 81 21.24 3.51 -19.37
CA ALA A 81 20.35 2.91 -18.39
C ALA A 81 19.07 3.76 -18.23
N MET A 82 17.90 3.14 -18.32
CA MET A 82 16.64 3.83 -18.03
C MET A 82 16.44 3.93 -16.51
N PHE A 83 16.07 5.12 -16.03
CA PHE A 83 15.60 5.29 -14.67
C PHE A 83 14.12 4.87 -14.58
N ASP A 84 13.88 3.66 -14.09
CA ASP A 84 12.55 3.09 -13.92
C ASP A 84 12.05 3.31 -12.49
N VAL A 85 11.06 4.19 -12.33
CA VAL A 85 10.46 4.53 -11.03
C VAL A 85 9.69 3.34 -10.44
N GLN A 86 9.08 2.50 -11.28
CA GLN A 86 8.35 1.32 -10.83
C GLN A 86 9.32 0.26 -10.30
N LYS A 87 10.45 0.07 -10.97
CA LYS A 87 11.51 -0.81 -10.47
C LYS A 87 12.09 -0.32 -9.14
N LEU A 88 12.37 0.98 -9.01
CA LEU A 88 12.82 1.56 -7.73
C LEU A 88 11.80 1.33 -6.62
N ALA A 89 10.50 1.58 -6.88
CA ALA A 89 9.44 1.33 -5.91
C ALA A 89 9.34 -0.14 -5.52
N TYR A 90 9.48 -1.06 -6.48
CA TYR A 90 9.54 -2.51 -6.22
C TYR A 90 10.71 -2.88 -5.31
N ILE A 91 11.93 -2.46 -5.65
CA ILE A 91 13.12 -2.74 -4.83
C ILE A 91 12.92 -2.19 -3.42
N ASN A 92 12.49 -0.92 -3.29
CA ASN A 92 12.29 -0.32 -1.97
C ASN A 92 11.22 -1.04 -1.13
N LYS A 93 10.15 -1.54 -1.78
CA LYS A 93 9.14 -2.36 -1.12
C LYS A 93 9.72 -3.67 -0.57
N GLU A 94 10.60 -4.35 -1.31
CA GLU A 94 11.25 -5.58 -0.83
C GLU A 94 12.16 -5.31 0.38
N TYR A 95 12.79 -4.13 0.45
CA TYR A 95 13.53 -3.70 1.63
C TYR A 95 12.61 -3.33 2.81
N ILE A 96 11.49 -2.65 2.55
CA ILE A 96 10.48 -2.33 3.58
C ILE A 96 9.94 -3.60 4.24
N LYS A 97 9.71 -4.68 3.48
CA LYS A 97 9.30 -5.98 4.03
C LYS A 97 10.31 -6.56 5.03
N LYS A 98 11.60 -6.23 4.90
CA LYS A 98 12.68 -6.69 5.78
C LYS A 98 12.81 -5.86 7.07
N LEU A 99 12.20 -4.67 7.14
CA LEU A 99 12.21 -3.85 8.37
C LEU A 99 11.50 -4.56 9.54
N SER A 100 11.84 -4.18 10.76
CA SER A 100 10.99 -4.48 11.91
C SER A 100 9.67 -3.69 11.82
N HIS A 101 8.64 -4.14 12.54
CA HIS A 101 7.38 -3.39 12.63
C HIS A 101 7.61 -1.97 13.14
N GLU A 102 8.41 -1.83 14.20
CA GLU A 102 8.75 -0.55 14.80
C GLU A 102 9.46 0.39 13.81
N ALA A 103 10.46 -0.13 13.08
CA ALA A 103 11.19 0.68 12.10
C ALA A 103 10.29 1.14 10.95
N PHE A 104 9.35 0.30 10.52
CA PHE A 104 8.38 0.68 9.50
C PHE A 104 7.37 1.73 9.99
N VAL A 105 6.85 1.57 11.21
CA VAL A 105 5.96 2.57 11.84
C VAL A 105 6.70 3.91 11.98
N LEU A 106 7.95 3.90 12.44
CA LEU A 106 8.77 5.11 12.56
C LEU A 106 9.05 5.78 11.20
N LEU A 107 9.22 4.99 10.13
CA LEU A 107 9.36 5.50 8.77
C LEU A 107 8.10 6.24 8.29
N CYS A 108 6.91 5.72 8.63
CA CYS A 108 5.62 6.25 8.15
C CYS A 108 5.06 7.41 8.99
N THR A 109 5.25 7.37 10.32
CA THR A 109 4.60 8.30 11.28
C THR A 109 4.83 9.78 10.96
N PRO A 110 6.04 10.26 10.58
CA PRO A 110 6.25 11.66 10.25
C PRO A 110 5.42 12.14 9.04
N HIS A 111 5.11 11.23 8.10
CA HIS A 111 4.31 11.57 6.92
C HIS A 111 2.83 11.71 7.26
N LEU A 112 2.31 10.84 8.13
CA LEU A 112 0.95 10.96 8.66
C LEU A 112 0.76 12.28 9.41
N ALA A 113 1.69 12.60 10.32
CA ALA A 113 1.66 13.85 11.08
C ALA A 113 1.71 15.09 10.16
N LYS A 114 2.58 15.08 9.14
CA LYS A 114 2.67 16.16 8.14
C LYS A 114 1.38 16.34 7.33
N ALA A 115 0.61 15.28 7.16
CA ALA A 115 -0.70 15.30 6.49
C ALA A 115 -1.86 15.68 7.43
N ASN A 116 -1.58 16.06 8.68
CA ASN A 116 -2.57 16.34 9.74
C ASN A 116 -3.44 15.13 10.11
N ILE A 117 -2.96 13.92 9.88
CA ILE A 117 -3.57 12.71 10.44
C ILE A 117 -3.15 12.60 11.90
N ASP A 118 -4.11 12.32 12.79
CA ASP A 118 -3.85 12.23 14.22
C ASP A 118 -2.94 11.03 14.53
N VAL A 119 -1.75 11.32 15.06
CA VAL A 119 -0.74 10.33 15.48
C VAL A 119 -0.60 10.26 17.01
N SER A 120 -1.54 10.84 17.75
CA SER A 120 -1.51 10.87 19.23
C SER A 120 -1.71 9.51 19.88
N ASN A 121 -2.33 8.57 19.17
CA ASN A 121 -2.51 7.17 19.59
C ASN A 121 -1.50 6.25 18.88
N PRO A 122 -0.41 5.82 19.55
CA PRO A 122 0.63 5.01 18.93
C PRO A 122 0.15 3.63 18.48
N GLU A 123 -0.82 3.03 19.20
CA GLU A 123 -1.38 1.72 18.84
C GLU A 123 -2.16 1.80 17.53
N TRP A 124 -3.02 2.82 17.40
CA TRP A 124 -3.76 3.06 16.15
C TRP A 124 -2.83 3.32 14.97
N VAL A 125 -1.78 4.14 15.15
CA VAL A 125 -0.78 4.41 14.09
C VAL A 125 -0.04 3.13 13.70
N SER A 126 0.35 2.32 14.68
CA SER A 126 1.01 1.04 14.43
C SER A 126 0.12 0.11 13.63
N ASP A 127 -1.14 -0.07 14.04
CA ASP A 127 -2.09 -0.94 13.37
C ASP A 127 -2.41 -0.46 11.95
N LEU A 128 -2.56 0.85 11.73
CA LEU A 128 -2.73 1.44 10.39
C LEU A 128 -1.55 1.14 9.49
N CYS A 129 -0.32 1.41 9.97
CA CYS A 129 0.89 1.15 9.19
C CYS A 129 0.96 -0.33 8.83
N LEU A 130 0.83 -1.23 9.81
CA LEU A 130 0.94 -2.68 9.58
C LEU A 130 -0.17 -3.23 8.67
N LEU A 131 -1.38 -2.66 8.73
CA LEU A 131 -2.47 -3.01 7.80
C LEU A 131 -2.11 -2.68 6.34
N LEU A 132 -1.41 -1.58 6.12
CA LEU A 132 -1.09 -1.04 4.79
C LEU A 132 0.32 -1.41 4.31
N ARG A 133 1.14 -2.05 5.14
CA ARG A 133 2.55 -2.37 4.88
C ARG A 133 2.78 -3.07 3.54
N ASP A 134 1.97 -4.07 3.21
CA ASP A 134 2.10 -4.82 1.95
C ASP A 134 1.77 -4.00 0.71
N ARG A 135 1.22 -2.79 0.87
CA ARG A 135 0.89 -1.84 -0.19
C ARG A 135 1.86 -0.65 -0.22
N THR A 136 2.65 -0.45 0.83
CA THR A 136 3.58 0.67 0.95
C THR A 136 4.94 0.36 0.32
N ALA A 137 5.29 1.14 -0.70
CA ALA A 137 6.57 1.09 -1.38
C ALA A 137 7.58 2.10 -0.83
N PHE A 138 7.15 3.19 -0.18
CA PHE A 138 7.99 4.19 0.49
C PHE A 138 7.19 4.92 1.57
N GLY A 139 7.87 5.51 2.56
CA GLY A 139 7.25 6.07 3.76
C GLY A 139 6.07 7.01 3.49
N ALA A 140 6.22 7.98 2.59
CA ALA A 140 5.19 8.98 2.27
C ALA A 140 3.93 8.40 1.61
N GLN A 141 4.01 7.22 0.98
CA GLN A 141 2.86 6.60 0.32
C GLN A 141 1.75 6.19 1.32
N ILE A 142 2.10 6.05 2.61
CA ILE A 142 1.13 5.71 3.66
C ILE A 142 -0.03 6.70 3.73
N VAL A 143 0.21 7.99 3.42
CA VAL A 143 -0.83 9.02 3.44
C VAL A 143 -1.86 8.80 2.34
N GLN A 144 -1.40 8.54 1.11
CA GLN A 144 -2.29 8.22 0.00
C GLN A 144 -3.12 6.96 0.31
N LEU A 145 -2.48 5.91 0.82
CA LEU A 145 -3.15 4.66 1.16
C LEU A 145 -4.14 4.85 2.33
N HIS A 146 -3.81 5.70 3.29
CA HIS A 146 -4.76 6.09 4.34
C HIS A 146 -5.99 6.75 3.73
N ASP A 147 -5.80 7.77 2.89
CA ASP A 147 -6.91 8.54 2.32
C ASP A 147 -7.80 7.68 1.42
N GLU A 148 -7.24 6.69 0.72
CA GLU A 148 -8.02 5.71 -0.06
C GLU A 148 -9.02 4.92 0.81
N PHE A 149 -8.71 4.59 2.07
CA PHE A 149 -9.57 3.71 2.88
C PHE A 149 -10.26 4.41 4.07
N PHE A 150 -9.72 5.52 4.54
CA PHE A 150 -10.07 6.18 5.80
C PHE A 150 -10.62 7.61 5.63
N HIS A 151 -10.92 8.04 4.40
CA HIS A 151 -11.55 9.34 4.17
C HIS A 151 -12.93 9.47 4.86
N GLU A 152 -13.31 10.70 5.22
CA GLU A 152 -14.59 10.97 5.90
C GLU A 152 -15.83 10.71 5.02
N GLY A 153 -15.69 10.90 3.70
CA GLY A 153 -16.74 10.59 2.73
C GLY A 153 -17.17 9.12 2.77
N PHE A 154 -18.39 8.84 2.31
CA PHE A 154 -18.84 7.47 2.07
C PHE A 154 -19.68 7.43 0.82
N ASP A 155 -19.00 7.15 -0.28
CA ASP A 155 -19.59 6.91 -1.58
C ASP A 155 -19.36 5.45 -1.96
N ILE A 156 -20.31 4.87 -2.68
CA ILE A 156 -20.22 3.48 -3.13
C ILE A 156 -20.02 3.52 -4.64
N GLU A 157 -18.97 2.86 -5.12
CA GLU A 157 -18.66 2.77 -6.55
C GLU A 157 -19.83 2.12 -7.31
N ALA A 158 -20.08 2.55 -8.55
CA ALA A 158 -21.19 2.04 -9.35
C ALA A 158 -21.15 0.51 -9.51
N GLU A 159 -19.96 -0.07 -9.70
CA GLU A 159 -19.76 -1.51 -9.80
C GLU A 159 -20.03 -2.23 -8.46
N ALA A 160 -19.73 -1.58 -7.33
CA ALA A 160 -20.03 -2.09 -6.01
C ALA A 160 -21.54 -2.06 -5.71
N ILE A 161 -22.25 -1.00 -6.13
CA ILE A 161 -23.72 -0.95 -6.08
C ILE A 161 -24.32 -2.07 -6.94
N GLU A 162 -23.83 -2.25 -8.17
CA GLU A 162 -24.33 -3.30 -9.07
C GLU A 162 -24.11 -4.70 -8.49
N PHE A 163 -22.95 -4.94 -7.85
CA PHE A 163 -22.72 -6.18 -7.11
C PHE A 163 -23.76 -6.38 -6.01
N LEU A 164 -24.04 -5.37 -5.19
CA LEU A 164 -25.03 -5.48 -4.11
C LEU A 164 -26.45 -5.74 -4.63
N LYS A 165 -26.80 -5.22 -5.81
CA LYS A 165 -28.11 -5.45 -6.45
C LYS A 165 -28.26 -6.87 -6.98
N THR A 166 -27.20 -7.38 -7.61
CA THR A 166 -27.23 -8.67 -8.30
C THR A 166 -27.01 -9.85 -7.35
N GLU A 167 -26.38 -9.63 -6.19
CA GLU A 167 -26.17 -10.64 -5.17
C GLU A 167 -27.43 -10.86 -4.31
N PRO A 168 -28.16 -11.98 -4.44
CA PRO A 168 -29.48 -12.16 -3.82
C PRO A 168 -29.49 -12.07 -2.29
N GLN A 169 -28.38 -12.44 -1.64
CA GLN A 169 -28.28 -12.41 -0.17
C GLN A 169 -27.71 -11.10 0.38
N ALA A 170 -27.30 -10.15 -0.47
CA ALA A 170 -26.59 -8.94 -0.03
C ALA A 170 -27.34 -8.17 1.06
N LEU A 171 -28.64 -7.89 0.86
CA LEU A 171 -29.45 -7.14 1.83
C LEU A 171 -29.56 -7.87 3.17
N ASN A 172 -29.76 -9.19 3.15
CA ASN A 172 -29.85 -10.02 4.36
C ASN A 172 -28.52 -10.08 5.10
N VAL A 173 -27.41 -10.23 4.37
CA VAL A 173 -26.05 -10.22 4.92
C VAL A 173 -25.77 -8.89 5.60
N ILE A 174 -26.05 -7.75 4.93
CA ILE A 174 -25.80 -6.41 5.48
C ILE A 174 -26.65 -6.17 6.74
N LYS A 175 -27.96 -6.46 6.71
CA LYS A 175 -28.85 -6.30 7.87
C LYS A 175 -28.41 -7.17 9.05
N ARG A 176 -28.03 -8.43 8.80
CA ARG A 176 -27.55 -9.34 9.85
C ARG A 176 -26.19 -8.90 10.41
N PHE A 177 -25.29 -8.43 9.54
CA PHE A 177 -23.97 -7.96 9.92
C PHE A 177 -24.05 -6.71 10.79
N LYS A 178 -24.88 -5.73 10.43
CA LYS A 178 -25.20 -4.57 11.29
C LYS A 178 -25.59 -5.01 12.70
N ARG A 179 -26.53 -5.97 12.80
CA ARG A 179 -27.00 -6.47 14.10
C ARG A 179 -25.89 -7.10 14.94
N GLN A 180 -25.01 -7.90 14.32
CA GLN A 180 -23.87 -8.50 15.04
C GLN A 180 -22.89 -7.43 15.51
N LEU A 181 -22.52 -6.49 14.63
CA LEU A 181 -21.59 -5.41 14.97
C LEU A 181 -22.12 -4.50 16.10
N SER A 182 -23.43 -4.24 16.14
CA SER A 182 -24.02 -3.45 17.22
C SER A 182 -23.80 -4.07 18.60
N MET A 183 -23.70 -5.40 18.70
CA MET A 183 -23.52 -6.13 19.97
C MET A 183 -22.07 -6.48 20.30
N SER A 184 -21.12 -6.32 19.36
CA SER A 184 -19.72 -6.71 19.57
C SER A 184 -18.89 -5.66 20.31
N ALA A 185 -17.73 -6.06 20.87
CA ALA A 185 -16.74 -5.14 21.44
C ALA A 185 -15.99 -4.34 20.37
N PHE A 186 -16.07 -4.78 19.11
CA PHE A 186 -15.63 -4.06 17.91
C PHE A 186 -14.11 -3.98 17.73
N ASP A 187 -13.36 -4.94 18.28
CA ASP A 187 -11.99 -5.20 17.83
C ASP A 187 -11.98 -6.10 16.57
N ALA A 188 -10.80 -6.26 15.95
CA ALA A 188 -10.67 -7.04 14.72
C ALA A 188 -11.05 -8.53 14.88
N ALA A 189 -10.84 -9.12 16.07
CA ALA A 189 -11.19 -10.52 16.31
C ALA A 189 -12.72 -10.69 16.41
N ASP A 190 -13.37 -9.80 17.14
CA ASP A 190 -14.82 -9.74 17.29
C ASP A 190 -15.54 -9.47 15.97
N ILE A 191 -15.01 -8.56 15.14
CA ILE A 191 -15.55 -8.28 13.81
C ILE A 191 -15.42 -9.51 12.92
N LYS A 192 -14.31 -10.23 12.99
CA LYS A 192 -14.10 -11.47 12.24
C LYS A 192 -15.11 -12.56 12.66
N GLU A 193 -15.34 -12.77 13.95
CA GLU A 193 -16.35 -13.73 14.40
C GLU A 193 -17.76 -13.28 14.03
N SER A 194 -18.05 -11.97 14.07
CA SER A 194 -19.32 -11.40 13.61
C SER A 194 -19.62 -11.74 12.15
N ILE A 195 -18.64 -11.59 11.24
CA ILE A 195 -18.77 -11.98 9.83
C ILE A 195 -19.02 -13.49 9.71
N LYS A 196 -18.28 -14.31 10.46
CA LYS A 196 -18.43 -15.77 10.45
C LYS A 196 -19.81 -16.21 10.94
N ASP A 197 -20.36 -15.57 11.96
CA ASP A 197 -21.70 -15.88 12.48
C ASP A 197 -22.82 -15.45 11.52
N VAL A 198 -22.64 -14.34 10.79
CA VAL A 198 -23.55 -13.99 9.68
C VAL A 198 -23.56 -15.11 8.65
N GLY A 199 -22.38 -15.60 8.25
CA GLY A 199 -22.24 -16.69 7.31
C GLY A 199 -22.91 -17.99 7.76
N LYS A 200 -22.73 -18.39 9.03
CA LYS A 200 -23.41 -19.56 9.61
C LYS A 200 -24.94 -19.39 9.64
N TYR A 201 -25.42 -18.21 10.04
CA TYR A 201 -26.84 -17.96 10.23
C TYR A 201 -27.62 -17.94 8.91
N LEU A 202 -27.02 -17.40 7.84
CA LEU A 202 -27.64 -17.30 6.52
C LEU A 202 -27.23 -18.43 5.56
N ASP A 203 -26.33 -19.33 5.98
CA ASP A 203 -25.66 -20.32 5.14
C ASP A 203 -24.98 -19.71 3.88
N VAL A 204 -24.27 -18.60 4.07
CA VAL A 204 -23.56 -17.85 3.02
C VAL A 204 -22.06 -17.86 3.28
N LYS A 205 -21.24 -18.01 2.23
CA LYS A 205 -19.77 -18.09 2.31
C LYS A 205 -19.09 -17.31 1.18
N GLY A 206 -17.77 -17.15 1.28
CA GLY A 206 -16.94 -16.62 0.20
C GLY A 206 -17.38 -15.23 -0.26
N LYS A 207 -17.43 -15.01 -1.58
CA LYS A 207 -17.73 -13.71 -2.19
C LYS A 207 -19.06 -13.14 -1.69
N SER A 208 -20.12 -13.96 -1.65
CA SER A 208 -21.47 -13.55 -1.24
C SER A 208 -21.59 -13.18 0.24
N LEU A 209 -20.62 -13.56 1.09
CA LEU A 209 -20.56 -13.12 2.49
C LEU A 209 -19.67 -11.88 2.66
N PHE A 210 -18.45 -11.94 2.15
CA PHE A 210 -17.44 -10.93 2.45
C PHE A 210 -17.63 -9.64 1.64
N MET A 211 -18.09 -9.73 0.39
CA MET A 211 -18.26 -8.55 -0.45
C MET A 211 -19.39 -7.64 0.05
N PRO A 212 -20.60 -8.13 0.41
CA PRO A 212 -21.61 -7.25 0.97
C PRO A 212 -21.15 -6.56 2.26
N CYS A 213 -20.47 -7.28 3.17
CA CYS A 213 -19.89 -6.70 4.38
C CYS A 213 -18.87 -5.60 4.06
N ARG A 214 -17.97 -5.83 3.07
CA ARG A 214 -16.98 -4.83 2.66
C ARG A 214 -17.65 -3.61 2.05
N ILE A 215 -18.46 -3.79 1.03
CA ILE A 215 -19.08 -2.68 0.30
C ILE A 215 -19.92 -1.83 1.25
N ALA A 216 -20.70 -2.46 2.14
CA ALA A 216 -21.54 -1.73 3.09
C ALA A 216 -20.76 -0.92 4.13
N THR A 217 -19.45 -1.14 4.27
CA THR A 217 -18.63 -0.51 5.31
C THR A 217 -17.49 0.35 4.75
N THR A 218 -17.06 0.09 3.52
CA THR A 218 -15.97 0.79 2.85
C THR A 218 -16.35 1.40 1.51
N GLY A 219 -17.50 1.03 0.92
CA GLY A 219 -17.94 1.53 -0.39
C GLY A 219 -17.19 0.91 -1.59
N MET A 220 -16.24 0.01 -1.33
CA MET A 220 -15.29 -0.51 -2.31
C MET A 220 -15.41 -2.03 -2.47
N LEU A 221 -15.07 -2.54 -3.65
CA LEU A 221 -14.99 -3.98 -3.93
C LEU A 221 -13.75 -4.65 -3.31
N HIS A 222 -12.67 -3.90 -3.18
CA HIS A 222 -11.37 -4.39 -2.75
C HIS A 222 -10.79 -3.52 -1.66
N GLY A 223 -9.81 -4.05 -0.94
CA GLY A 223 -9.12 -3.30 0.10
C GLY A 223 -8.25 -4.17 0.99
N PRO A 224 -7.66 -3.59 2.04
CA PRO A 224 -6.91 -4.33 3.03
C PRO A 224 -7.82 -5.24 3.87
N ASP A 225 -7.22 -5.97 4.82
CA ASP A 225 -7.94 -6.91 5.69
C ASP A 225 -9.17 -6.26 6.32
N LEU A 226 -10.36 -6.82 6.06
CA LEU A 226 -11.62 -6.16 6.39
C LEU A 226 -11.77 -5.98 7.91
N PRO A 227 -11.63 -7.02 8.76
CA PRO A 227 -11.78 -6.84 10.20
C PRO A 227 -10.86 -5.77 10.80
N LYS A 228 -9.58 -5.75 10.41
CA LYS A 228 -8.63 -4.72 10.87
C LYS A 228 -8.97 -3.31 10.36
N SER A 229 -9.43 -3.20 9.12
CA SER A 229 -9.86 -1.92 8.56
C SER A 229 -11.04 -1.36 9.35
N LEU A 230 -12.01 -2.22 9.67
CA LEU A 230 -13.21 -1.82 10.40
C LEU A 230 -12.90 -1.42 11.84
N SER A 231 -12.03 -2.14 12.55
CA SER A 231 -11.62 -1.74 13.90
C SER A 231 -10.96 -0.35 13.91
N LEU A 232 -10.15 -0.03 12.90
CA LEU A 232 -9.49 1.28 12.78
C LEU A 232 -10.46 2.42 12.41
N LEU A 233 -11.48 2.15 11.59
CA LEU A 233 -12.53 3.13 11.24
C LEU A 233 -13.45 3.45 12.42
N GLY A 234 -13.60 2.50 13.34
CA GLY A 234 -14.41 2.63 14.54
C GLY A 234 -15.90 2.34 14.34
N LYS A 235 -16.53 1.85 15.41
CA LYS A 235 -17.91 1.33 15.41
C LYS A 235 -18.95 2.31 14.88
N LYS A 236 -18.89 3.56 15.34
CA LYS A 236 -19.84 4.61 14.96
C LYS A 236 -19.81 4.88 13.45
N THR A 237 -18.61 5.03 12.90
CA THR A 237 -18.39 5.27 11.46
C THR A 237 -18.93 4.10 10.64
N VAL A 238 -18.55 2.87 11.01
CA VAL A 238 -18.94 1.66 10.29
C VAL A 238 -20.46 1.45 10.31
N LEU A 239 -21.13 1.60 11.45
CA LEU A 239 -22.59 1.45 11.52
C LEU A 239 -23.33 2.52 10.70
N ASN A 240 -22.84 3.77 10.74
CA ASN A 240 -23.41 4.86 9.93
C ASN A 240 -23.24 4.61 8.42
N ARG A 241 -22.10 4.05 8.00
CA ARG A 241 -21.88 3.66 6.60
C ARG A 241 -22.83 2.54 6.17
N ILE A 242 -23.03 1.53 7.01
CA ILE A 242 -24.00 0.47 6.75
C ILE A 242 -25.41 1.02 6.58
N ASP A 243 -25.80 2.00 7.41
CA ASP A 243 -27.11 2.63 7.31
C ASP A 243 -27.31 3.38 5.99
N LYS A 244 -26.32 4.16 5.58
CA LYS A 244 -26.32 4.79 4.25
C LYS A 244 -26.41 3.76 3.12
N THR A 245 -25.71 2.63 3.21
CA THR A 245 -25.82 1.57 2.21
C THR A 245 -27.22 0.97 2.16
N LEU A 246 -27.84 0.73 3.32
CA LEU A 246 -29.21 0.21 3.40
C LEU A 246 -30.21 1.20 2.80
N GLU A 247 -30.10 2.50 3.10
CA GLU A 247 -30.92 3.56 2.51
C GLU A 247 -30.77 3.62 0.99
N ILE A 248 -29.55 3.49 0.46
CA ILE A 248 -29.29 3.43 -0.98
C ILE A 248 -30.01 2.24 -1.63
N LEU A 249 -29.95 1.06 -1.01
CA LEU A 249 -30.61 -0.14 -1.53
C LEU A 249 -32.14 -0.05 -1.45
N GLU A 250 -32.70 0.55 -0.40
CA GLU A 250 -34.14 0.73 -0.21
C GLU A 250 -34.74 1.82 -1.11
N ASN A 251 -33.99 2.88 -1.42
CA ASN A 251 -34.43 3.92 -2.37
C ASN A 251 -34.34 3.49 -3.85
N MET A 252 -33.73 2.34 -4.12
CA MET A 252 -33.56 1.79 -5.47
C MET A 252 -34.54 0.64 -5.76
N SER A 253 -35.28 0.16 -4.76
CA SER A 253 -36.37 -0.82 -4.89
C SER A 253 -37.73 -0.16 -5.10
#